data_AF-A0A9P7ZEC4-F1
#
_entry.id   AF-A0A9P7ZEC4-F1
#
_cell.length_a   1.000
_cell.length_b   1.000
_cell.length_c   1.000
_cell.angle_alpha   90.00
_cell.angle_beta   90.00
_cell.angle_gamma   90.00
#
_symmetry.space_group_name_H-M   'P 1'
#
loop_
_entity.id
_entity.type
_entity.pdbx_description
1 polymer ?
#
loop_
_entity_poly.entity_id
_entity_poly.type
_entity_poly.pdbx_seq_one_letter_code
_entity_poly.pdbx_strand_id
1 'polypeptide(L)'
;MELEGIAPRYPLAEMAHQSFQRIVVVKTEDDSSFCCPISTYGGEGCVEKALLPEIHGIIYDIKHEPPTPLAREEKLVPPVGAVMYGEHTLPQACRLNYFKGFWIQHNIPVMFTGKIPTDQMEMVKSAVRLFVLQDTEGKTTRPSLDEDPSTSPRTDAIFDDPDTTSQGEKDGESSKSRHTGH
;
A
#
# COMPACT_ATOMS: atom_id res chain seq x y z
N MET A 1 -36.94 20.67 -13.12
CA MET A 1 -36.56 19.28 -12.79
C MET A 1 -35.27 19.37 -12.01
N GLU A 2 -35.41 19.48 -10.69
CA GLU A 2 -34.30 19.53 -9.75
C GLU A 2 -33.74 18.13 -9.59
N LEU A 3 -32.45 17.96 -9.87
CA LEU A 3 -31.72 16.73 -9.58
C LEU A 3 -31.33 16.79 -8.10
N GLU A 4 -32.24 16.34 -7.25
CA GLU A 4 -31.97 16.08 -5.83
C GLU A 4 -30.78 15.11 -5.73
N GLY A 5 -29.68 15.60 -5.16
CA GLY A 5 -28.45 14.84 -4.97
C GLY A 5 -28.71 13.61 -4.11
N ILE A 6 -28.42 12.44 -4.66
CA ILE A 6 -28.46 11.18 -3.92
C ILE A 6 -27.29 11.19 -2.94
N ALA A 7 -27.54 11.69 -1.73
CA ALA A 7 -26.66 11.44 -0.59
C ALA A 7 -26.69 9.93 -0.29
N PRO A 8 -25.54 9.29 -0.04
CA PRO A 8 -25.51 7.87 0.29
C PRO A 8 -26.31 7.60 1.58
N ARG A 9 -27.22 6.62 1.50
CA ARG A 9 -28.09 6.17 2.60
C ARG A 9 -27.37 5.18 3.51
N TYR A 10 -26.35 5.62 4.24
CA TYR A 10 -25.79 4.82 5.33
C TYR A 10 -25.91 5.59 6.65
N PRO A 11 -26.56 5.01 7.69
CA PRO A 11 -26.64 5.64 9.01
C PRO A 11 -25.24 5.85 9.61
N LEU A 12 -24.95 7.08 10.06
CA LEU A 12 -23.65 7.49 10.64
C LEU A 12 -23.12 6.58 11.76
N ALA A 13 -24.00 5.87 12.48
CA ALA A 13 -23.65 5.05 13.63
C ALA A 13 -23.05 3.68 13.27
N GLU A 14 -23.22 3.21 12.03
CA GLU A 14 -22.76 1.87 11.59
C GLU A 14 -21.42 1.93 10.82
N MET A 15 -20.83 3.12 10.70
CA MET A 15 -19.54 3.36 10.03
C MET A 15 -18.32 3.11 10.92
N ALA A 16 -18.47 2.30 11.98
CA ALA A 16 -17.34 1.87 12.79
C ALA A 16 -16.41 1.00 11.92
N HIS A 17 -15.24 1.56 11.55
CA HIS A 17 -14.17 0.95 10.76
C HIS A 17 -14.40 0.74 9.25
N GLN A 18 -15.31 1.46 8.59
CA GLN A 18 -15.23 1.56 7.12
C GLN A 18 -14.14 2.56 6.73
N SER A 19 -12.90 2.08 6.67
CA SER A 19 -11.79 2.86 6.11
C SER A 19 -11.99 3.00 4.59
N PHE A 20 -12.31 4.20 4.13
CA PHE A 20 -12.32 4.50 2.69
C PHE A 20 -10.88 4.60 2.20
N GLN A 21 -10.50 3.77 1.23
CA GLN A 21 -9.21 3.88 0.56
C GLN A 21 -9.25 5.07 -0.41
N ARG A 22 -8.50 6.13 -0.09
CA ARG A 22 -8.34 7.27 -0.99
C ARG A 22 -7.39 6.90 -2.14
N ILE A 23 -7.69 7.36 -3.34
CA ILE A 23 -6.90 7.09 -4.55
C ILE A 23 -6.80 8.35 -5.41
N VAL A 24 -5.71 8.44 -6.18
CA VAL A 24 -5.54 9.40 -7.27
C VAL A 24 -5.79 8.68 -8.58
N VAL A 25 -6.72 9.17 -9.39
CA VAL A 25 -6.91 8.71 -10.77
C VAL A 25 -5.83 9.34 -11.66
N VAL A 26 -5.04 8.51 -12.33
CA VAL A 26 -3.90 8.93 -13.17
C VAL A 26 -4.23 8.81 -14.66
N LYS A 27 -4.98 7.76 -15.02
CA LYS A 27 -5.45 7.50 -16.38
C LYS A 27 -6.87 6.96 -16.32
N THR A 28 -7.71 7.36 -17.27
CA THR A 28 -9.07 6.84 -17.44
C THR A 28 -9.17 6.20 -18.82
N GLU A 29 -9.66 4.96 -18.86
CA GLU A 29 -10.07 4.21 -20.04
C GLU A 29 -11.60 4.05 -20.00
N ASP A 30 -12.20 3.37 -20.99
CA ASP A 30 -13.66 3.28 -21.15
C ASP A 30 -14.37 2.69 -19.92
N ASP A 31 -13.91 1.55 -19.37
CA ASP A 31 -14.57 0.86 -18.25
C ASP A 31 -13.77 0.87 -16.93
N SER A 32 -12.53 1.36 -16.99
CA SER A 32 -11.62 1.31 -15.85
C SER A 32 -10.69 2.52 -15.79
N SER A 33 -10.18 2.81 -14.60
CA SER A 33 -9.19 3.86 -14.38
C SER A 33 -7.96 3.27 -13.71
N PHE A 34 -6.79 3.72 -14.14
CA PHE A 34 -5.54 3.43 -13.44
C PHE A 34 -5.32 4.45 -12.33
N CYS A 35 -5.05 3.94 -11.12
CA CYS A 35 -5.05 4.71 -9.91
C CYS A 35 -3.82 4.42 -9.04
N CYS A 36 -3.43 5.41 -8.24
CA CYS A 36 -2.41 5.28 -7.20
C CYS A 36 -3.03 5.47 -5.81
N PRO A 37 -2.75 4.61 -4.83
CA PRO A 37 -3.33 4.72 -3.51
C PRO A 37 -2.69 5.85 -2.69
N ILE A 38 -3.51 6.49 -1.87
CA ILE A 38 -3.08 7.41 -0.81
C ILE A 38 -3.14 6.65 0.52
N SER A 39 -2.03 6.62 1.23
CA SER A 39 -1.93 5.94 2.53
C SER A 39 -1.40 6.91 3.58
N THR A 40 -1.88 6.79 4.81
CA THR A 40 -1.32 7.50 5.97
C THR A 40 -0.42 6.60 6.82
N TYR A 41 -0.42 5.29 6.56
CA TYR A 41 0.34 4.29 7.32
C TYR A 41 0.11 4.43 8.83
N GLY A 42 -1.15 4.41 9.26
CA GLY A 42 -1.51 4.62 10.67
C GLY A 42 -1.31 6.06 11.18
N GLY A 43 -1.04 7.02 10.30
CA GLY A 43 -0.70 8.40 10.67
C GLY A 43 0.81 8.65 10.76
N GLU A 44 1.63 7.64 10.48
CA GLU A 44 3.08 7.72 10.59
C GLU A 44 3.79 8.00 9.26
N GLY A 45 3.08 8.08 8.14
CA GLY A 45 3.71 8.24 6.82
C GLY A 45 4.66 7.07 6.50
N CYS A 46 5.75 7.32 5.78
CA CYS A 46 6.71 6.30 5.40
C CYS A 46 7.80 6.02 6.45
N VAL A 47 7.51 6.21 7.73
CA VAL A 47 8.49 6.06 8.83
C VAL A 47 8.86 4.59 9.11
N GLU A 48 7.97 3.66 8.78
CA GLU A 48 8.21 2.22 8.93
C GLU A 48 9.38 1.77 8.05
N LYS A 49 10.35 1.05 8.64
CA LYS A 49 11.62 0.65 7.98
C LYS A 49 11.45 -0.17 6.70
N ALA A 50 10.31 -0.83 6.52
CA ALA A 50 10.01 -1.64 5.34
C ALA A 50 9.44 -0.83 4.17
N LEU A 51 9.15 0.47 4.35
CA LEU A 51 8.68 1.34 3.30
C LEU A 51 9.86 2.04 2.63
N LEU A 52 9.82 2.10 1.30
CA LEU A 52 10.78 2.85 0.49
C LEU A 52 10.23 4.27 0.28
N PRO A 53 10.79 5.34 0.89
CA PRO A 53 10.24 6.68 0.72
C PRO A 53 10.39 7.21 -0.72
N GLU A 54 11.38 6.75 -1.48
CA GLU A 54 11.64 7.19 -2.86
C GLU A 54 10.52 6.88 -3.86
N ILE A 55 9.65 5.91 -3.56
CA ILE A 55 8.46 5.58 -4.37
C ILE A 55 7.19 6.30 -3.87
N HIS A 56 7.33 7.22 -2.91
CA HIS A 56 6.23 7.96 -2.29
C HIS A 56 6.40 9.46 -2.47
N GLY A 57 5.30 10.19 -2.47
CA GLY A 57 5.28 11.66 -2.41
C GLY A 57 4.23 12.15 -1.42
N ILE A 58 4.46 13.31 -0.83
CA ILE A 58 3.47 13.96 0.03
C ILE A 58 2.31 14.42 -0.84
N ILE A 59 1.07 14.14 -0.43
CA ILE A 59 -0.12 14.76 -1.03
C ILE A 59 -0.80 15.65 0.01
N TYR A 60 -1.09 16.90 -0.34
CA TYR A 60 -1.58 17.92 0.60
C TYR A 60 -2.65 18.80 -0.03
N ASP A 61 -3.46 19.48 0.79
CA ASP A 61 -4.38 20.51 0.30
C ASP A 61 -3.59 21.75 -0.11
N ILE A 62 -3.70 22.15 -1.38
CA ILE A 62 -2.97 23.29 -1.96
C ILE A 62 -3.31 24.65 -1.31
N LYS A 63 -4.40 24.72 -0.52
CA LYS A 63 -4.71 25.91 0.30
C LYS A 63 -3.71 26.11 1.44
N HIS A 64 -2.91 25.10 1.75
CA HIS A 64 -1.89 25.12 2.80
C HIS A 64 -0.50 24.91 2.22
N GLU A 65 0.53 25.27 2.98
CA GLU A 65 1.90 24.93 2.62
C GLU A 65 2.10 23.40 2.65
N PRO A 66 2.98 22.85 1.78
CA PRO A 66 3.31 21.44 1.81
C PRO A 66 3.82 21.03 3.21
N PRO A 67 3.30 19.96 3.81
CA PRO A 67 3.86 19.41 5.04
C PRO A 67 5.34 19.08 4.84
N THR A 68 6.15 19.30 5.88
CA THR A 68 7.53 18.82 5.89
C THR A 68 7.55 17.29 5.92
N PRO A 69 8.53 16.65 5.26
CA PRO A 69 8.78 15.22 5.44
C PRO A 69 8.92 14.85 6.91
N LEU A 70 8.37 13.71 7.32
CA LEU A 70 8.54 13.17 8.66
C LEU A 70 9.96 12.60 8.83
N ALA A 71 10.36 12.35 10.07
CA ALA A 71 11.68 11.79 10.36
C ALA A 71 11.88 10.46 9.62
N ARG A 72 13.00 10.31 8.88
CA ARG A 72 13.35 9.15 8.03
C ARG A 72 12.67 9.09 6.65
N GLU A 73 11.85 10.06 6.28
CA GLU A 73 11.31 10.17 4.91
C GLU A 73 12.27 10.94 3.99
N GLU A 74 13.47 10.40 3.79
CA GLU A 74 14.45 10.98 2.88
C GLU A 74 14.13 10.60 1.42
N LYS A 75 14.41 11.51 0.48
CA LYS A 75 14.27 11.26 -0.98
C LYS A 75 12.83 11.00 -1.47
N LEU A 76 11.81 11.49 -0.76
CA LEU A 76 10.45 11.50 -1.29
C LEU A 76 10.40 12.15 -2.69
N VAL A 77 9.52 11.64 -3.54
CA VAL A 77 9.09 12.31 -4.78
C VAL A 77 8.52 13.69 -4.40
N PRO A 78 8.73 14.74 -5.23
CA PRO A 78 8.22 16.07 -4.96
C PRO A 78 6.74 16.08 -4.53
N PRO A 79 6.37 16.95 -3.57
CA PRO A 79 5.03 16.99 -3.01
C PRO A 79 4.00 17.44 -4.06
N VAL A 80 2.80 16.84 -3.98
CA VAL A 80 1.69 17.09 -4.89
C VAL A 80 0.54 17.77 -4.14
N GLY A 81 0.21 18.98 -4.56
CA GLY A 81 -0.94 19.74 -4.10
C GLY A 81 -2.23 19.26 -4.78
N ALA A 82 -3.26 19.06 -3.99
CA ALA A 82 -4.61 18.77 -4.44
C ALA A 82 -5.56 19.89 -3.99
N VAL A 83 -6.50 20.26 -4.87
CA VAL A 83 -7.62 21.13 -4.54
C VAL A 83 -8.72 20.27 -3.94
N MET A 84 -8.95 20.41 -2.64
CA MET A 84 -9.99 19.66 -1.93
C MET A 84 -11.38 20.29 -2.09
N TYR A 85 -12.41 19.45 -2.23
CA TYR A 85 -13.81 19.85 -2.37
C TYR A 85 -14.51 19.87 -1.00
N GLY A 86 -15.42 20.84 -0.81
CA GLY A 86 -16.23 20.93 0.41
C GLY A 86 -15.36 20.98 1.68
N GLU A 87 -15.73 20.15 2.65
CA GLU A 87 -15.05 20.01 3.94
C GLU A 87 -14.04 18.83 3.97
N HIS A 88 -13.75 18.22 2.82
CA HIS A 88 -12.77 17.14 2.76
C HIS A 88 -11.36 17.66 3.03
N THR A 89 -10.60 16.93 3.84
CA THR A 89 -9.23 17.28 4.20
C THR A 89 -8.29 16.09 4.00
N LEU A 90 -7.01 16.41 3.82
CA LEU A 90 -5.92 15.44 3.78
C LEU A 90 -5.10 15.53 5.06
N PRO A 91 -4.99 14.44 5.84
CA PRO A 91 -4.03 14.37 6.94
C PRO A 91 -2.60 14.66 6.49
N GLN A 92 -1.79 15.29 7.35
CA GLN A 92 -0.39 15.62 7.04
C GLN A 92 0.47 14.40 6.67
N ALA A 93 0.13 13.23 7.22
CA ALA A 93 0.80 11.96 6.97
C ALA A 93 0.39 11.30 5.63
N CYS A 94 -0.49 11.91 4.83
CA CYS A 94 -0.88 11.33 3.55
C CYS A 94 0.30 11.26 2.57
N ARG A 95 0.54 10.05 2.07
CA ARG A 95 1.54 9.75 1.05
C ARG A 95 0.86 9.10 -0.14
N LEU A 96 1.15 9.62 -1.33
CA LEU A 96 0.80 9.00 -2.60
C LEU A 96 1.83 7.94 -2.92
N ASN A 97 1.41 6.70 -3.14
CA ASN A 97 2.29 5.59 -3.51
C ASN A 97 2.29 5.43 -5.03
N TYR A 98 3.43 5.70 -5.67
CA TYR A 98 3.57 5.64 -7.13
C TYR A 98 3.86 4.23 -7.67
N PHE A 99 4.28 3.31 -6.80
CA PHE A 99 4.62 1.93 -7.17
C PHE A 99 3.41 0.99 -7.16
N LYS A 100 2.52 1.13 -6.17
CA LYS A 100 1.34 0.29 -5.99
C LYS A 100 0.16 0.73 -6.86
N GLY A 101 0.41 1.06 -8.12
CA GLY A 101 -0.65 1.44 -9.05
C GLY A 101 -1.55 0.24 -9.41
N PHE A 102 -2.85 0.48 -9.56
CA PHE A 102 -3.82 -0.58 -9.89
C PHE A 102 -4.99 -0.04 -10.72
N TRP A 103 -5.71 -0.95 -11.39
CA TRP A 103 -6.91 -0.63 -12.16
C TRP A 103 -8.17 -0.79 -11.32
N ILE A 104 -9.09 0.16 -11.45
CA ILE A 104 -10.39 0.16 -10.77
C ILE A 104 -11.51 0.28 -11.80
N GLN A 105 -12.55 -0.53 -11.68
CA GLN A 105 -13.72 -0.47 -12.56
C GLN A 105 -14.59 0.74 -12.22
N HIS A 106 -15.27 1.34 -13.21
CA HIS A 106 -16.12 2.52 -12.97
C HIS A 106 -17.46 2.21 -12.29
N ASN A 107 -17.83 0.94 -12.18
CA ASN A 107 -19.08 0.48 -11.55
C ASN A 107 -19.00 0.39 -10.01
N ILE A 108 -17.86 0.72 -9.41
CA ILE A 108 -17.71 0.71 -7.95
C ILE A 108 -18.12 2.07 -7.35
N PRO A 109 -18.72 2.09 -6.14
CA PRO A 109 -19.09 3.34 -5.49
C PRO A 109 -17.84 4.15 -5.11
N VAL A 110 -17.81 5.42 -5.50
CA VAL A 110 -16.72 6.36 -5.20
C VAL A 110 -17.25 7.69 -4.68
N MET A 111 -16.41 8.41 -3.96
CA MET A 111 -16.66 9.78 -3.52
C MET A 111 -15.56 10.70 -4.03
N PHE A 112 -15.93 11.72 -4.79
CA PHE A 112 -14.98 12.72 -5.29
C PHE A 112 -14.61 13.70 -4.18
N THR A 113 -13.36 13.66 -3.74
CA THR A 113 -12.87 14.47 -2.61
C THR A 113 -12.04 15.69 -3.04
N GLY A 114 -11.59 15.74 -4.30
CA GLY A 114 -10.78 16.83 -4.82
C GLY A 114 -10.28 16.58 -6.24
N LYS A 115 -9.37 17.46 -6.70
CA LYS A 115 -8.65 17.33 -7.97
C LYS A 115 -7.18 17.75 -7.82
N ILE A 116 -6.30 17.12 -8.58
CA ILE A 116 -4.91 17.58 -8.72
C ILE A 116 -4.85 18.58 -9.88
N PRO A 117 -4.26 19.78 -9.70
CA PRO A 117 -4.01 20.73 -10.78
C PRO A 117 -3.23 20.10 -11.95
N THR A 118 -3.49 20.56 -13.18
CA THR A 118 -2.95 19.95 -14.41
C THR A 118 -1.41 19.95 -14.45
N ASP A 119 -0.79 21.03 -13.99
CA ASP A 119 0.66 21.19 -13.85
C ASP A 119 1.27 20.12 -12.93
N GLN A 120 0.62 19.83 -11.81
CA GLN A 120 1.08 18.82 -10.87
C GLN A 120 0.73 17.40 -11.31
N MET A 121 -0.35 17.22 -12.06
CA MET A 121 -0.73 15.92 -12.61
C MET A 121 0.31 15.36 -13.59
N GLU A 122 1.01 16.21 -14.35
CA GLU A 122 2.09 15.75 -15.23
C GLU A 122 3.29 15.21 -14.45
N MET A 123 3.56 15.75 -13.27
CA MET A 123 4.56 15.20 -12.34
C MET A 123 4.12 13.83 -11.82
N VAL A 124 2.86 13.69 -11.39
CA VAL A 124 2.28 12.40 -10.96
C VAL A 124 2.41 11.34 -12.04
N LYS A 125 1.98 11.64 -13.28
CA LYS A 125 2.09 10.71 -14.40
C LYS A 125 3.54 10.32 -14.70
N SER A 126 4.47 11.26 -14.58
CA SER A 126 5.89 11.01 -14.81
C SER A 126 6.49 10.12 -13.74
N ALA A 127 6.17 10.35 -12.46
CA ALA A 127 6.57 9.46 -11.36
C ALA A 127 6.00 8.04 -11.54
N VAL A 128 4.71 7.93 -11.88
CA VAL A 128 4.08 6.63 -12.16
C VAL A 128 4.79 5.89 -13.29
N ARG A 129 5.09 6.57 -14.40
CA ARG A 129 5.84 5.95 -15.51
C ARG A 129 7.20 5.42 -15.06
N LEU A 130 7.91 6.15 -14.22
CA LEU A 130 9.21 5.72 -13.71
C LEU A 130 9.09 4.44 -12.88
N PHE A 131 8.16 4.39 -11.92
CA PHE A 131 8.11 3.26 -10.98
C PHE A 131 7.33 2.05 -11.49
N VAL A 132 6.27 2.26 -12.27
CA VAL A 132 5.42 1.16 -12.75
C VAL A 132 5.99 0.51 -14.01
N LEU A 133 6.70 1.23 -14.89
CA LEU A 133 7.30 0.62 -16.08
C LEU A 133 8.58 -0.15 -15.76
N GLN A 134 9.33 0.24 -14.72
CA GLN A 134 10.52 -0.49 -14.30
C GLN A 134 10.21 -1.88 -13.71
N ASP A 135 8.97 -2.11 -13.26
CA ASP A 135 8.52 -3.42 -12.75
C ASP A 135 8.10 -4.38 -13.88
N THR A 136 7.97 -3.88 -15.13
CA THR A 136 7.48 -4.68 -16.26
C THR A 136 8.53 -5.53 -16.95
N GLU A 137 9.80 -5.48 -16.54
CA GLU A 137 10.84 -6.39 -17.09
C GLU A 137 10.76 -7.83 -16.50
N GLY A 138 9.76 -8.16 -15.65
CA GLY A 138 9.73 -9.47 -14.97
C GLY A 138 8.40 -10.21 -14.79
N LYS A 139 7.20 -9.60 -14.93
CA LYS A 139 5.95 -10.37 -14.72
C LYS A 139 4.70 -9.70 -15.31
N THR A 140 4.46 -9.87 -16.62
CA THR A 140 3.12 -9.69 -17.20
C THR A 140 2.46 -11.04 -17.36
N THR A 141 1.74 -11.48 -16.33
CA THR A 141 0.61 -12.38 -16.51
C THR A 141 -0.62 -11.66 -16.01
N ARG A 142 -1.40 -11.10 -16.94
CA ARG A 142 -2.82 -10.84 -16.67
C ARG A 142 -3.41 -12.18 -16.21
N PRO A 143 -4.13 -12.27 -15.08
CA PRO A 143 -4.89 -13.48 -14.81
C PRO A 143 -5.94 -13.62 -15.91
N SER A 144 -5.77 -14.62 -16.78
CA SER A 144 -6.81 -15.07 -17.70
C SER A 144 -7.96 -15.65 -16.89
N LEU A 145 -9.19 -15.27 -17.23
CA LEU A 145 -10.43 -15.62 -16.54
C LEU A 145 -10.87 -17.09 -16.74
N ASP A 146 -9.96 -18.01 -17.05
CA ASP A 146 -10.30 -19.38 -17.49
C ASP A 146 -9.71 -20.51 -16.64
N GLU A 147 -9.22 -20.25 -15.42
CA GLU A 147 -8.79 -21.35 -14.54
C GLU A 147 -9.96 -21.92 -13.72
N ASP A 148 -10.50 -23.01 -14.26
CA ASP A 148 -11.44 -23.95 -13.64
C ASP A 148 -10.91 -24.44 -12.27
N PRO A 149 -11.67 -24.31 -11.16
CA PRO A 149 -11.20 -24.65 -9.82
C PRO A 149 -11.09 -26.15 -9.52
N SER A 150 -11.12 -27.05 -10.51
CA SER A 150 -10.99 -28.50 -10.29
C SER A 150 -9.68 -29.11 -10.82
N THR A 151 -8.52 -28.70 -10.29
CA THR A 151 -7.32 -29.55 -10.39
C THR A 151 -6.39 -29.34 -9.21
N SER A 152 -6.64 -30.04 -8.11
CA SER A 152 -5.67 -30.25 -7.04
C SER A 152 -4.71 -31.37 -7.44
N PRO A 153 -3.39 -31.16 -7.53
CA PRO A 153 -2.45 -32.26 -7.54
C PRO A 153 -2.18 -32.70 -6.10
N ARG A 154 -2.63 -33.90 -5.76
CA ARG A 154 -2.00 -34.69 -4.70
C ARG A 154 -0.60 -35.04 -5.19
N THR A 155 0.43 -34.60 -4.48
CA THR A 155 1.76 -35.20 -4.61
C THR A 155 2.03 -36.05 -3.39
N ASP A 156 1.85 -37.35 -3.59
CA ASP A 156 2.49 -38.40 -2.82
C ASP A 156 4.01 -38.23 -2.93
N ALA A 157 4.67 -38.02 -1.80
CA ALA A 157 6.11 -38.21 -1.68
C ALA A 157 6.37 -39.05 -0.43
N ILE A 158 6.44 -40.34 -0.69
CA ILE A 158 7.01 -41.41 0.12
C ILE A 158 8.41 -40.97 0.57
N PHE A 159 8.69 -41.03 1.86
CA PHE A 159 10.06 -41.08 2.36
C PHE A 159 10.19 -42.33 3.24
N ASP A 160 10.96 -43.27 2.71
CA ASP A 160 11.41 -44.51 3.35
C ASP A 160 12.22 -44.20 4.63
N ASP A 161 11.87 -44.90 5.70
CA ASP A 161 12.72 -45.18 6.87
C ASP A 161 13.81 -46.17 6.43
N PRO A 162 15.05 -46.10 6.96
CA PRO A 162 15.34 -47.04 8.06
C PRO A 162 16.32 -46.54 9.13
N ASP A 163 15.86 -46.63 10.38
CA ASP A 163 16.47 -47.33 11.53
C ASP A 163 17.98 -47.14 11.80
N THR A 164 18.34 -46.56 12.94
CA THR A 164 19.21 -47.22 13.95
C THR A 164 19.06 -46.55 15.32
N THR A 165 18.97 -47.42 16.32
CA THR A 165 18.55 -47.25 17.72
C THR A 165 19.70 -46.99 18.72
N SER A 166 19.33 -46.55 19.93
CA SER A 166 19.99 -46.63 21.26
C SER A 166 20.92 -45.46 21.66
N GLN A 167 20.52 -44.61 22.61
CA GLN A 167 20.50 -44.74 24.10
C GLN A 167 21.86 -44.51 24.77
N GLY A 168 21.87 -43.65 25.80
CA GLY A 168 22.97 -43.51 26.75
C GLY A 168 22.84 -42.28 27.65
N GLU A 169 22.13 -42.42 28.77
CA GLU A 169 22.26 -41.57 29.97
C GLU A 169 23.70 -41.59 30.51
N LYS A 170 24.14 -40.49 31.16
CA LYS A 170 24.70 -40.47 32.54
C LYS A 170 25.29 -39.10 32.94
N ASP A 171 24.70 -38.54 33.98
CA ASP A 171 25.25 -38.01 35.25
C ASP A 171 26.71 -37.56 35.40
N GLY A 172 26.84 -36.44 36.15
CA GLY A 172 27.99 -36.07 36.99
C GLY A 172 29.02 -35.15 36.32
N GLU A 173 29.71 -34.22 36.97
CA GLU A 173 29.80 -33.76 38.35
C GLU A 173 30.68 -32.49 38.33
N SER A 174 30.32 -31.50 39.15
CA SER A 174 31.18 -30.53 39.86
C SER A 174 32.55 -30.11 39.27
N SER A 175 32.79 -28.79 39.14
CA SER A 175 33.87 -28.10 39.87
C SER A 175 33.93 -26.59 39.65
N LYS A 176 34.17 -25.89 40.75
CA LYS A 176 34.44 -24.46 40.94
C LYS A 176 35.67 -23.98 40.16
N SER A 177 35.71 -22.71 39.78
CA SER A 177 36.85 -21.84 40.15
C SER A 177 36.54 -20.35 39.96
N ARG A 178 36.88 -19.58 40.99
CA ARG A 178 36.91 -18.12 41.06
C ARG A 178 38.19 -17.63 40.38
N HIS A 179 38.17 -16.49 39.69
CA HIS A 179 39.20 -15.47 39.96
C HIS A 179 38.80 -14.06 39.53
N THR A 180 39.09 -13.14 40.43
CA THR A 180 38.99 -11.68 40.42
C THR A 180 40.29 -11.05 39.90
N GLY A 181 40.23 -9.78 39.53
CA GLY A 181 41.38 -8.86 39.48
C GLY A 181 41.72 -8.41 38.05
N HIS A 182 42.01 -7.14 37.79
CA HIS A 182 42.15 -5.95 38.63
C HIS A 182 41.88 -4.73 37.73
#